data_AF-A0A6J4IRU1-F1
#
_entry.id   AF-A0A6J4IRU1-F1
#
_cell.length_a   1.000
_cell.length_b   1.000
_cell.length_c   1.000
_cell.angle_alpha   90.00
_cell.angle_beta   90.00
_cell.angle_gamma   90.00
#
_symmetry.space_group_name_H-M   'P 1'
#
loop_
_entity.id
_entity.type
_entity.pdbx_description
1 polymer ?
#
loop_
_entity_poly.entity_id
_entity_poly.type
_entity_poly.pdbx_seq_one_letter_code
_entity_poly.pdbx_strand_id
1 'polypeptide(L)'
;MLATRSARDPELYAYVLCQDGIRSYRVGPDGMLARTKAPPVEMGRYPRFVTAAPARRPFVYAATQWQLDQGNRRSGHISAFRVGPGGALDKQRGARTGPPAQSLAFGRGGRFSY
;
A
#
# COMPACT_ATOMS: atom_id res chain seq x y z
N MET A 1 28.59 -26.17 -8.20
CA MET A 1 27.15 -26.47 -8.37
C MET A 1 26.40 -25.13 -8.29
N LEU A 2 26.20 -24.44 -9.42
CA LEU A 2 25.39 -23.22 -9.44
C LEU A 2 23.93 -23.64 -9.59
N ALA A 3 23.10 -23.37 -8.57
CA ALA A 3 21.66 -23.48 -8.71
C ALA A 3 21.17 -22.32 -9.58
N THR A 4 20.86 -22.61 -10.85
CA THR A 4 20.07 -21.72 -11.69
C THR A 4 18.70 -21.58 -11.05
N ARG A 5 18.40 -20.40 -10.47
CA ARG A 5 17.04 -20.02 -10.10
C ARG A 5 16.18 -20.04 -11.37
N SER A 6 15.44 -21.11 -11.57
CA SER A 6 14.42 -21.25 -12.61
C SER A 6 13.09 -21.54 -11.94
N ALA A 7 12.03 -20.92 -12.47
CA ALA A 7 10.62 -20.92 -12.04
C ALA A 7 10.26 -20.01 -10.83
N ARG A 8 9.97 -18.73 -11.16
CA ARG A 8 9.12 -17.77 -10.42
C ARG A 8 9.45 -17.59 -8.92
N ASP A 9 10.56 -16.90 -8.62
CA ASP A 9 10.51 -16.04 -7.44
C ASP A 9 9.37 -15.02 -7.66
N PRO A 10 8.43 -14.86 -6.72
CA PRO A 10 7.44 -13.79 -6.84
C PRO A 10 8.20 -12.46 -6.87
N GLU A 11 7.92 -11.62 -7.86
CA GLU A 11 8.47 -10.27 -7.85
C GLU A 11 7.95 -9.55 -6.60
N LEU A 12 8.90 -9.17 -5.74
CA LEU A 12 8.61 -8.49 -4.50
C LEU A 12 8.65 -6.99 -4.70
N TYR A 13 7.72 -6.30 -4.05
CA TYR A 13 7.58 -4.86 -4.11
C TYR A 13 7.45 -4.28 -2.71
N ALA A 14 8.10 -3.14 -2.49
CA ALA A 14 7.92 -2.31 -1.32
C ALA A 14 7.16 -1.04 -1.70
N TYR A 15 6.31 -0.56 -0.79
CA TYR A 15 5.49 0.62 -0.97
C TYR A 15 5.81 1.64 0.10
N VAL A 16 6.20 2.83 -0.31
CA VAL A 16 6.62 3.91 0.58
C VAL A 16 5.64 5.05 0.47
N LEU A 17 5.20 5.53 1.64
CA LEU A 17 4.42 6.73 1.78
C LEU A 17 5.26 7.97 1.53
N CYS A 18 4.71 8.88 0.73
CA CYS A 18 5.25 10.21 0.52
C CYS A 18 4.12 11.23 0.59
N GLN A 19 4.45 12.52 0.74
CA GLN A 19 3.44 13.58 0.86
C GLN A 19 2.47 13.65 -0.32
N ASP A 20 2.95 13.35 -1.52
CA ASP A 20 2.26 13.41 -2.80
C ASP A 20 1.60 12.08 -3.21
N GLY A 21 1.87 10.97 -2.51
CA GLY A 21 1.36 9.67 -2.95
C GLY A 21 2.17 8.49 -2.43
N ILE A 22 1.82 7.32 -2.95
CA ILE A 22 2.57 6.08 -2.70
C ILE A 22 3.54 5.85 -3.85
N ARG A 23 4.81 5.60 -3.52
CA ARG A 23 5.83 5.15 -4.49
C ARG A 23 6.08 3.66 -4.33
N SER A 24 6.24 2.94 -5.44
CA SER A 24 6.62 1.54 -5.44
C SER A 24 8.09 1.33 -5.79
N TYR A 25 8.66 0.30 -5.18
CA TYR A 25 10.04 -0.11 -5.36
C TYR A 25 10.07 -1.61 -5.60
N ARG A 26 10.82 -2.05 -6.60
CA ARG A 26 11.15 -3.46 -6.76
C ARG A 26 12.17 -3.84 -5.69
N VAL A 27 11.95 -4.98 -5.03
CA VAL A 27 12.90 -5.57 -4.08
C VAL A 27 13.76 -6.58 -4.84
N GLY A 28 15.06 -6.34 -4.87
CA GLY A 28 16.05 -7.23 -5.44
C GLY A 28 16.22 -8.51 -4.63
N PRO A 29 16.91 -9.52 -5.19
CA PRO A 29 17.16 -10.79 -4.50
C PRO A 29 18.01 -10.66 -3.22
N ASP A 30 18.71 -9.55 -3.07
CA ASP A 30 19.53 -9.13 -1.93
C ASP A 30 18.81 -8.12 -1.01
N GLY A 31 17.54 -7.82 -1.29
CA GLY A 31 16.74 -6.84 -0.55
C GLY A 31 16.94 -5.40 -1.00
N MET A 32 17.78 -5.12 -2.00
CA MET A 32 17.96 -3.76 -2.50
C MET A 32 16.68 -3.21 -3.12
N LEU A 33 16.41 -1.92 -2.91
CA LEU A 33 15.23 -1.24 -3.43
C LEU A 33 15.56 -0.46 -4.70
N ALA A 34 14.92 -0.82 -5.80
CA ALA A 34 14.98 -0.05 -7.05
C ALA A 34 13.62 0.61 -7.31
N ARG A 35 13.60 1.94 -7.44
CA ARG A 35 12.35 2.67 -7.73
C ARG A 35 11.75 2.18 -9.05
N THR A 36 10.45 1.88 -9.07
CA THR A 36 9.77 1.52 -10.30
C THR A 36 9.52 2.76 -11.18
N LYS A 37 9.19 2.54 -12.45
CA LYS A 37 8.75 3.61 -13.36
C LYS A 37 7.27 3.99 -13.17
N ALA A 38 6.54 3.32 -12.27
CA ALA A 38 5.14 3.62 -12.04
C ALA A 38 4.99 5.05 -11.46
N PRO A 39 4.01 5.83 -11.94
CA PRO A 39 3.73 7.13 -11.35
C PRO A 39 3.27 6.96 -9.90
N PRO A 40 3.53 7.95 -9.02
CA PRO A 40 2.94 7.96 -7.68
C PRO A 40 1.42 7.94 -7.76
N VAL A 41 0.78 7.28 -6.79
CA VAL A 41 -0.69 7.22 -6.73
C VAL A 41 -1.20 8.02 -5.55
N GLU A 42 -2.14 8.93 -5.81
CA GLU A 42 -2.73 9.81 -4.81
C GLU A 42 -3.64 9.04 -3.84
N MET A 43 -3.45 9.25 -2.54
CA MET A 43 -4.21 8.58 -1.47
C MET A 43 -4.98 9.54 -0.55
N GLY A 44 -4.89 10.86 -0.80
CA GLY A 44 -5.42 11.89 0.08
C GLY A 44 -4.32 12.67 0.79
N ARG A 45 -4.71 13.57 1.72
CA ARG A 45 -3.78 14.45 2.45
C ARG A 45 -3.33 13.82 3.77
N TYR A 46 -2.17 14.23 4.25
CA TYR A 46 -1.58 13.77 5.52
C TYR A 46 -1.53 12.24 5.64
N PRO A 47 -0.74 11.57 4.80
CA PRO A 47 -0.52 10.14 4.95
C PRO A 47 0.11 9.79 6.30
N ARG A 48 -0.32 8.69 6.89
CA ARG A 48 0.19 8.22 8.18
C ARG A 48 0.76 6.82 8.12
N PHE A 49 0.14 5.93 7.36
CA PHE A 49 0.53 4.52 7.37
C PHE A 49 0.20 3.81 6.05
N VAL A 50 1.04 2.87 5.64
CA VAL A 50 0.82 2.01 4.47
C VAL A 50 1.22 0.59 4.81
N THR A 51 0.41 -0.37 4.37
CA THR A 51 0.72 -1.80 4.53
C THR A 51 0.27 -2.59 3.32
N ALA A 52 1.05 -3.61 2.97
CA ALA A 52 0.61 -4.65 2.05
C ALA A 52 -0.31 -5.63 2.80
N ALA A 53 -1.29 -6.18 2.09
CA ALA A 53 -2.08 -7.29 2.57
C ALA A 53 -1.22 -8.56 2.65
N PRO A 54 -1.53 -9.49 3.58
CA PRO A 54 -0.85 -10.78 3.64
C PRO A 54 -0.93 -11.55 2.33
N ALA A 55 0.06 -12.42 2.12
CA ALA A 55 0.24 -13.20 0.89
C ALA A 55 -1.08 -13.86 0.42
N ARG A 56 -1.32 -13.80 -0.90
CA ARG A 56 -2.54 -14.16 -1.67
C ARG A 56 -3.53 -13.03 -1.94
N ARG A 57 -3.33 -11.82 -1.40
CA ARG A 57 -4.12 -10.64 -1.78
C ARG A 57 -3.21 -9.59 -2.41
N PRO A 58 -3.39 -9.25 -3.69
CA PRO A 58 -2.60 -8.21 -4.35
C PRO A 58 -3.15 -6.84 -3.95
N PHE A 59 -3.10 -6.50 -2.67
CA PHE A 59 -3.63 -5.23 -2.17
C PHE A 59 -2.66 -4.52 -1.24
N VAL A 60 -2.66 -3.20 -1.34
CA VAL A 60 -1.99 -2.27 -0.43
C VAL A 60 -3.06 -1.35 0.14
N TYR A 61 -2.91 -0.99 1.41
CA TYR A 61 -3.83 -0.11 2.11
C TYR A 61 -3.04 1.05 2.70
N ALA A 62 -3.56 2.26 2.54
CA ALA A 62 -2.97 3.46 3.10
C ALA A 62 -3.97 4.22 3.97
N ALA A 63 -3.52 4.62 5.15
CA ALA A 63 -4.25 5.45 6.07
C ALA A 63 -3.85 6.91 5.90
N THR A 64 -4.86 7.76 5.72
CA THR A 64 -4.72 9.21 5.74
C THR A 64 -5.47 9.80 6.92
N GLN A 65 -4.94 10.90 7.45
CA GLN A 65 -5.60 11.67 8.50
C GLN A 65 -6.19 12.96 7.94
N TRP A 66 -7.23 13.43 8.62
CA TRP A 66 -7.73 14.81 8.49
C TRP A 66 -8.16 15.15 7.07
N GLN A 67 -8.91 14.24 6.45
CA GLN A 67 -9.65 14.61 5.26
C GLN A 67 -10.84 15.48 5.69
N LEU A 68 -11.01 16.62 5.04
CA LEU A 68 -12.19 17.45 5.22
C LEU A 68 -13.35 16.76 4.52
N ASP A 69 -14.32 16.26 5.29
CA ASP A 69 -15.58 15.79 4.74
C ASP A 69 -16.57 16.94 4.52
N GLN A 70 -17.63 16.66 3.74
CA GLN A 70 -18.83 17.50 3.71
C GLN A 70 -19.30 17.73 5.15
N GLY A 71 -19.20 18.98 5.63
CA GLY A 71 -19.54 19.36 7.00
C GLY A 71 -18.35 19.66 7.94
N ASN A 72 -17.13 19.86 7.43
CA ASN A 72 -15.96 20.34 8.20
C ASN A 72 -15.55 19.44 9.39
N ARG A 73 -15.89 18.16 9.33
CA ARG A 73 -15.44 17.16 10.31
C ARG A 73 -14.12 16.56 9.84
N ARG A 74 -13.12 16.54 10.72
CA ARG A 74 -11.84 15.86 10.47
C ARG A 74 -12.06 14.35 10.57
N SER A 75 -11.94 13.64 9.46
CA SER A 75 -12.03 12.17 9.43
C SER A 75 -10.73 11.53 8.97
N GLY A 76 -10.51 10.29 9.39
CA GLY A 76 -9.55 9.37 8.83
C GLY A 76 -10.15 8.59 7.65
N HIS A 77 -9.29 8.24 6.71
CA HIS A 77 -9.68 7.45 5.54
C HIS A 77 -8.66 6.34 5.30
N ILE A 78 -9.14 5.14 4.96
CA ILE A 78 -8.33 4.05 4.45
C ILE A 78 -8.58 3.95 2.95
N SER A 79 -7.55 4.15 2.16
CA SER A 79 -7.56 3.90 0.72
C SER A 79 -7.00 2.51 0.43
N ALA A 80 -7.71 1.73 -0.40
CA ALA A 80 -7.26 0.44 -0.88
C ALA A 80 -6.71 0.58 -2.30
N PHE A 81 -5.67 -0.17 -2.62
CA PHE A 81 -5.02 -0.19 -3.92
C PHE A 81 -4.80 -1.63 -4.34
N ARG A 82 -5.19 -2.00 -5.56
CA ARG A 82 -4.84 -3.29 -6.15
C ARG A 82 -3.42 -3.20 -6.70
N VAL A 83 -2.61 -4.22 -6.45
CA VAL A 83 -1.27 -4.35 -7.02
C VAL A 83 -1.39 -4.96 -8.41
N GLY A 84 -1.02 -4.19 -9.41
CA GLY A 84 -0.95 -4.58 -10.81
C GLY A 84 0.44 -5.08 -11.22
N PRO A 85 0.64 -5.35 -12.53
CA PRO A 85 1.93 -5.73 -13.09
C PRO A 85 3.03 -4.71 -12.75
N GLY A 86 4.26 -5.17 -12.53
CA GLY A 86 5.38 -4.26 -12.23
C GLY A 86 5.27 -3.54 -10.88
N GLY A 87 4.36 -3.98 -9.99
CA GLY A 87 4.13 -3.34 -8.69
C GLY A 87 3.37 -2.02 -8.77
N ALA A 88 2.71 -1.73 -9.90
CA ALA A 88 1.84 -0.57 -10.04
C ALA A 88 0.63 -0.66 -9.09
N LEU A 89 0.11 0.48 -8.65
CA LEU A 89 -1.05 0.55 -7.77
C LEU A 89 -2.27 1.12 -8.50
N ASP A 90 -3.36 0.37 -8.48
CA ASP A 90 -4.64 0.83 -9.00
C ASP A 90 -5.55 1.20 -7.83
N LYS A 91 -5.86 2.48 -7.68
CA LYS A 91 -6.71 2.97 -6.59
C LYS A 91 -8.10 2.36 -6.66
N GLN A 92 -8.54 1.79 -5.54
CA GLN A 92 -9.85 1.20 -5.36
C GLN A 92 -10.70 2.05 -4.40
N ARG A 93 -11.98 1.68 -4.26
CA ARG A 93 -12.84 2.29 -3.26
C ARG A 93 -12.29 2.02 -1.85
N GLY A 94 -12.10 3.11 -1.09
CA GLY A 94 -11.69 3.05 0.30
C GLY A 94 -12.86 3.06 1.29
N ALA A 95 -12.54 3.31 2.55
CA ALA A 95 -13.51 3.44 3.64
C ALA A 95 -13.15 4.59 4.58
N ARG A 96 -14.18 5.22 5.16
CA ARG A 96 -14.05 6.17 6.28
C ARG A 96 -13.97 5.38 7.59
N THR A 97 -13.08 5.76 8.48
CA THR A 97 -12.85 5.01 9.74
C THR A 97 -13.21 5.79 11.01
N GLY A 98 -13.69 7.02 10.91
CA GLY A 98 -13.94 7.90 12.07
C GLY A 98 -12.74 8.82 12.34
N PRO A 99 -12.52 9.32 13.58
CA PRO A 99 -11.34 10.13 13.95
C PRO A 99 -10.02 9.47 13.52
N PRO A 100 -8.91 10.23 13.40
CA PRO A 100 -7.86 9.97 12.41
C PRO A 100 -7.29 8.55 12.43
N ALA A 101 -7.29 7.91 11.26
CA ALA A 101 -6.66 6.61 11.05
C ALA A 101 -5.13 6.75 11.16
N GLN A 102 -4.54 6.09 12.14
CA GLN A 102 -3.09 6.17 12.40
C GLN A 102 -2.34 4.92 11.96
N SER A 103 -2.97 3.75 12.08
CA SER A 103 -2.36 2.46 11.77
C SER A 103 -3.42 1.51 11.22
N LEU A 104 -2.95 0.46 10.55
CA LEU A 104 -3.78 -0.65 10.10
C LEU A 104 -2.96 -1.94 10.24
N ALA A 105 -3.57 -3.00 10.75
CA ALA A 105 -2.93 -4.32 10.75
C ALA A 105 -3.93 -5.40 10.36
N PHE A 106 -3.39 -6.53 9.88
CA PHE A 106 -4.19 -7.67 9.46
C PHE A 106 -4.19 -8.75 10.54
N GLY A 107 -5.35 -9.37 10.76
CA GLY A 107 -5.42 -10.59 11.57
C GLY A 107 -4.62 -11.73 10.91
N ARG A 108 -4.29 -12.76 11.70
CA ARG A 108 -3.44 -13.89 11.26
C ARG A 108 -3.94 -14.64 10.01
N GLY A 109 -5.23 -14.52 9.68
CA GLY A 109 -5.83 -15.04 8.44
C GLY A 109 -6.00 -14.04 7.30
N GLY A 110 -5.55 -12.79 7.44
CA GLY A 110 -5.64 -11.73 6.43
C GLY A 110 -7.07 -11.36 6.00
N ARG A 111 -8.08 -11.85 6.71
CA ARG A 111 -9.51 -11.66 6.39
C ARG A 111 -10.11 -10.42 7.05
N PHE A 112 -9.56 -10.03 8.19
CA PHE A 112 -9.95 -8.84 8.92
C PHE A 112 -8.76 -7.89 9.05
N SER A 113 -9.05 -6.60 8.96
CA SER A 113 -8.12 -5.51 9.26
C SER A 113 -8.65 -4.72 10.45
N TYR A 114 -7.75 -4.31 11.35
CA TYR A 114 -8.04 -3.52 12.54
C TYR A 114 -7.14 -2.27 12.59
#